data_AF-A0A8K9X9A2-F1
#
_entry.id   AF-A0A8K9X9A2-F1
#
_cell.length_a   1.000
_cell.length_b   1.000
_cell.length_c   1.000
_cell.angle_alpha   90.00
_cell.angle_beta   90.00
_cell.angle_gamma   90.00
#
_symmetry.space_group_name_H-M   'P 1'
#
loop_
_entity.id
_entity.type
_entity.pdbx_description
1 polymer ?
#
loop_
_entity_poly.entity_id
_entity_poly.type
_entity_poly.pdbx_seq_one_letter_code
_entity_poly.pdbx_strand_id
1 'polypeptide(L)'
;LIHGTINNQSYTMLNLYGPKTDYPQFVHLIVKHLQDFTNSRILVGGDINAVIDPLAEKSHGSAHMHSTSAPGTIKSCMVKQGMVDIWRLFNPDEREYNCISHHKT
;
A
#
# COMPACT_ATOMS: atom_id res chain seq x y z
N LEU A 1 1.54 12.32 -8.70
CA LEU A 1 2.97 12.02 -8.44
C LEU A 1 3.73 13.32 -8.49
N ILE A 2 4.63 13.54 -7.53
CA ILE A 2 5.51 14.70 -7.49
C ILE A 2 6.95 14.18 -7.41
N HIS A 3 7.84 14.77 -8.20
CA HIS A 3 9.26 14.48 -8.19
C HIS A 3 10.05 15.78 -7.97
N GLY A 4 11.09 15.73 -7.15
CA GLY A 4 11.91 16.90 -6.86
C GLY A 4 13.16 16.55 -6.08
N THR A 5 13.98 17.57 -5.81
CA THR A 5 15.22 17.43 -5.05
C THR A 5 15.16 18.20 -3.74
N ILE A 6 15.63 17.57 -2.66
CA ILE A 6 15.79 18.19 -1.35
C ILE A 6 17.20 17.86 -0.89
N ASN A 7 18.00 18.87 -0.51
CA ASN A 7 19.40 18.68 -0.10
C ASN A 7 20.22 17.85 -1.10
N ASN A 8 20.08 18.16 -2.39
CA ASN A 8 20.75 17.48 -3.50
C ASN A 8 20.41 15.97 -3.63
N GLN A 9 19.30 15.55 -3.02
CA GLN A 9 18.80 14.19 -3.08
C GLN A 9 17.45 14.16 -3.77
N SER A 10 17.28 13.26 -4.75
CA SER A 10 16.01 13.11 -5.47
C SER A 10 14.99 12.32 -4.67
N TYR A 11 13.76 12.82 -4.62
CA TYR A 11 12.60 12.22 -3.99
C TYR A 11 11.44 12.13 -4.97
N THR A 12 10.67 11.05 -4.86
CA THR A 12 9.42 10.84 -5.59
C THR A 12 8.33 10.54 -4.59
N MET A 13 7.28 11.35 -4.59
CA MET A 13 6.12 11.18 -3.71
C MET A 13 4.89 10.84 -4.53
N LEU A 14 4.20 9.77 -4.12
CA LEU A 14 2.97 9.30 -4.73
C LEU A 14 1.87 9.23 -3.67
N ASN A 15 0.84 10.08 -3.84
CA ASN A 15 -0.41 9.97 -3.10
C ASN A 15 -1.38 9.09 -3.89
N LEU A 16 -1.87 8.02 -3.27
CA LEU A 16 -2.75 7.03 -3.87
C LEU A 16 -4.16 7.14 -3.30
N TYR A 17 -5.14 6.97 -4.19
CA TYR A 17 -6.50 6.67 -3.81
C TYR A 17 -6.94 5.42 -4.57
N GLY A 18 -6.99 4.30 -3.89
CA GLY A 18 -7.34 3.00 -4.45
C GLY A 18 -8.84 2.84 -4.64
N PRO A 19 -9.25 2.01 -5.61
CA PRO A 19 -10.65 1.73 -5.86
C PRO A 19 -11.28 0.93 -4.72
N LYS A 20 -12.57 1.15 -4.45
CA LYS A 20 -13.34 0.40 -3.45
C LYS A 20 -13.63 -1.06 -3.85
N THR A 21 -13.48 -1.37 -5.14
CA THR A 21 -13.69 -2.69 -5.72
C THR A 21 -12.35 -3.37 -6.00
N ASP A 22 -12.29 -4.70 -5.97
CA ASP A 22 -11.05 -5.44 -6.28
C ASP A 22 -10.58 -5.09 -7.70
N TYR A 23 -9.43 -4.41 -7.80
CA TYR A 23 -8.84 -3.97 -9.06
C TYR A 23 -7.34 -4.27 -9.07
N PRO A 24 -6.93 -5.52 -9.32
CA PRO A 24 -5.53 -5.94 -9.27
C PRO A 24 -4.63 -5.21 -10.28
N GLN A 25 -5.23 -4.67 -11.34
CA GLN A 25 -4.55 -3.84 -12.34
C GLN A 25 -4.10 -2.50 -11.75
N PHE A 26 -4.76 -1.98 -10.71
CA PHE A 26 -4.35 -0.76 -10.00
C PHE A 26 -2.90 -0.84 -9.54
N VAL A 27 -2.54 -1.96 -8.92
CA VAL A 27 -1.20 -2.18 -8.37
C VAL A 27 -0.17 -2.17 -9.51
N HIS A 28 -0.45 -2.87 -10.61
CA HIS A 28 0.42 -2.91 -11.78
C HIS A 28 0.66 -1.53 -12.40
N LEU A 29 -0.38 -0.69 -12.49
CA LEU A 29 -0.25 0.69 -12.96
C LEU A 29 0.67 1.51 -12.05
N ILE A 30 0.53 1.36 -10.73
CA ILE A 30 1.41 2.01 -9.76
C ILE A 30 2.86 1.57 -9.96
N VAL A 31 3.12 0.25 -10.05
CA VAL A 31 4.49 -0.27 -10.27
C VAL A 31 5.10 0.33 -11.51
N LYS A 32 4.34 0.35 -12.62
CA LYS A 32 4.80 0.89 -13.89
C LYS A 32 5.20 2.36 -13.76
N HIS A 33 4.41 3.17 -13.06
CA HIS A 33 4.77 4.56 -12.81
C HIS A 33 6.01 4.73 -11.93
N LEU A 34 6.24 3.84 -10.96
CA LEU A 34 7.40 3.91 -10.08
C LEU A 34 8.72 3.50 -10.76
N GLN A 35 8.66 2.69 -11.83
CA GLN A 35 9.84 2.25 -12.59
C GLN A 35 10.61 3.42 -13.22
N ASP A 36 9.94 4.53 -13.53
CA ASP A 36 10.57 5.73 -14.10
C ASP A 36 11.41 6.50 -13.06
N PHE A 37 11.30 6.16 -11.77
CA PHE A 37 11.88 6.91 -10.65
C PHE A 37 12.81 6.09 -9.76
N THR A 38 13.37 4.99 -10.27
CA THR A 38 14.25 4.06 -9.52
C THR A 38 15.49 4.71 -8.92
N ASN A 39 15.97 5.84 -9.47
CA ASN A 39 17.10 6.60 -8.96
C ASN A 39 16.74 7.61 -7.84
N SER A 40 15.51 7.56 -7.33
CA SER A 40 15.01 8.48 -6.31
C SER A 40 14.57 7.74 -5.05
N ARG A 41 14.48 8.45 -3.93
CA ARG A 41 13.81 7.95 -2.73
C ARG A 41 12.30 8.03 -2.94
N ILE A 42 11.66 6.89 -3.05
CA ILE A 42 10.22 6.79 -3.32
C ILE A 42 9.45 6.72 -2.01
N LEU A 43 8.48 7.61 -1.83
CA LEU A 43 7.48 7.55 -0.76
C LEU A 43 6.09 7.36 -1.39
N VAL A 44 5.39 6.34 -0.95
CA VAL A 44 4.01 6.07 -1.36
C VAL A 44 3.13 6.15 -0.11
N GLY A 45 2.03 6.88 -0.22
CA GLY A 45 1.04 7.00 0.85
C GLY A 45 -0.35 7.26 0.26
N GLY A 46 -1.34 7.39 1.14
CA GLY A 46 -2.74 7.62 0.77
C GLY A 46 -3.66 6.46 1.18
N ASP A 47 -4.91 6.50 0.72
CA ASP A 47 -5.91 5.46 1.00
C ASP A 47 -5.90 4.44 -0.15
N ILE A 48 -5.24 3.30 0.07
CA ILE A 48 -5.09 2.26 -0.96
C ILE A 48 -6.40 1.44 -1.10
N ASN A 49 -7.37 1.56 -0.18
CA ASN A 49 -8.57 0.71 -0.13
C ASN A 49 -8.27 -0.80 -0.25
N ALA A 50 -7.09 -1.21 0.18
CA ALA A 50 -6.62 -2.60 0.14
C ALA A 50 -5.90 -2.95 1.44
N VAL A 51 -6.04 -4.20 1.84
CA VAL A 51 -5.32 -4.79 2.97
C VAL A 51 -4.00 -5.34 2.44
N ILE A 52 -2.86 -4.98 3.04
CA ILE A 52 -1.53 -5.46 2.63
C ILE A 52 -1.17 -6.73 3.41
N ASP A 53 -1.49 -6.74 4.71
CA ASP A 53 -1.31 -7.90 5.57
C ASP A 53 -2.61 -8.26 6.30
N PRO A 54 -3.39 -9.22 5.76
CA PRO A 54 -4.67 -9.61 6.36
C PRO A 54 -4.58 -10.13 7.80
N LEU A 55 -3.44 -10.67 8.22
CA LEU A 55 -3.26 -11.17 9.58
C LEU A 55 -3.00 -10.05 10.59
N ALA A 56 -2.40 -8.96 10.13
CA ALA A 56 -2.06 -7.81 10.98
C ALA A 56 -3.12 -6.69 10.93
N GLU A 57 -3.88 -6.58 9.84
CA GLU A 57 -4.73 -5.41 9.55
C GLU A 57 -6.23 -5.71 9.58
N LYS A 58 -6.65 -6.96 9.82
CA LYS A 58 -8.06 -7.30 10.02
C LYS A 58 -8.35 -7.68 11.46
N SER A 59 -9.51 -7.27 11.96
CA SER A 59 -10.03 -7.72 13.26
C SER A 59 -10.41 -9.21 13.21
N HIS A 60 -10.28 -9.91 14.34
CA HIS A 60 -10.69 -11.31 14.46
C HIS A 60 -12.18 -11.45 14.07
N GLY A 61 -12.47 -12.22 13.01
CA GLY A 61 -13.81 -12.43 12.46
C GLY A 61 -14.01 -11.98 11.01
N SER A 62 -13.23 -11.00 10.51
CA SER A 62 -13.32 -10.53 9.10
C SER A 62 -12.25 -11.14 8.18
N ALA A 63 -11.38 -11.99 8.72
CA ALA A 63 -10.37 -12.73 7.95
C ALA A 63 -10.97 -13.62 6.84
N HIS A 64 -12.24 -14.04 7.00
CA HIS A 64 -12.98 -14.80 5.99
C HIS A 64 -13.63 -13.93 4.89
N MET A 65 -13.62 -12.59 5.01
CA MET A 65 -14.19 -11.72 3.98
C MET A 65 -13.17 -11.50 2.86
N HIS A 66 -13.42 -12.24 1.78
CA HIS A 66 -12.87 -12.13 0.43
C HIS A 66 -11.34 -12.11 0.34
N SER A 67 -10.78 -13.23 -0.11
CA SER A 67 -9.42 -13.32 -0.64
C SER A 67 -9.35 -12.49 -1.94
N THR A 68 -9.21 -11.18 -1.81
CA THR A 68 -8.84 -10.35 -2.96
C THR A 68 -7.41 -10.70 -3.36
N SER A 69 -7.10 -10.61 -4.64
CA SER A 69 -5.74 -10.86 -5.15
C SER A 69 -4.82 -9.65 -4.99
N ALA A 70 -5.41 -8.48 -4.69
CA ALA A 70 -4.71 -7.22 -4.47
C ALA A 70 -3.65 -7.27 -3.33
N PRO A 71 -3.93 -7.77 -2.11
CA PRO A 71 -2.94 -7.91 -1.03
C PRO A 71 -1.66 -8.61 -1.46
N GLY A 72 -1.79 -9.78 -2.09
CA GLY A 72 -0.65 -10.59 -2.56
C GLY A 72 0.14 -9.89 -3.68
N THR A 73 -0.57 -9.18 -4.57
CA THR A 73 0.05 -8.41 -5.65
C THR A 73 0.84 -7.21 -5.11
N ILE A 74 0.29 -6.49 -4.13
CA ILE A 74 0.97 -5.36 -3.47
C ILE A 74 2.22 -5.86 -2.76
N LYS A 75 2.10 -6.90 -1.94
CA LYS A 75 3.23 -7.46 -1.18
C LYS A 75 4.34 -7.98 -2.11
N SER A 76 3.98 -8.66 -3.20
CA SER A 76 4.94 -9.10 -4.23
C SER A 76 5.66 -7.92 -4.90
N CYS A 77 4.94 -6.84 -5.21
CA CYS A 77 5.55 -5.63 -5.75
C CYS A 77 6.51 -4.99 -4.75
N MET A 78 6.11 -4.85 -3.49
CA MET A 78 6.95 -4.24 -2.45
C MET A 78 8.27 -4.99 -2.33
N VAL A 79 8.23 -6.31 -2.27
CA VAL A 79 9.43 -7.16 -2.24
C VAL A 79 10.31 -6.94 -3.49
N LYS A 80 9.71 -6.94 -4.69
CA LYS A 80 10.46 -6.73 -5.95
C LYS A 80 11.15 -5.36 -6.03
N GLN A 81 10.54 -4.33 -5.45
CA GLN A 81 11.04 -2.96 -5.47
C GLN A 81 11.88 -2.61 -4.23
N GLY A 82 12.09 -3.55 -3.30
CA GLY A 82 12.78 -3.27 -2.03
C GLY A 82 12.02 -2.27 -1.14
N MET A 83 10.71 -2.16 -1.30
CA MET A 83 9.86 -1.26 -0.53
C MET A 83 9.43 -1.94 0.78
N VAL A 84 9.19 -1.10 1.77
CA VAL A 84 8.80 -1.49 3.12
C VAL A 84 7.61 -0.65 3.56
N ASP A 85 6.74 -1.24 4.37
CA ASP A 85 5.73 -0.48 5.10
C ASP A 85 6.42 0.19 6.30
N ILE A 86 6.53 1.52 6.26
CA ILE A 86 7.21 2.32 7.28
C ILE A 86 6.50 2.18 8.63
N TRP A 87 5.17 2.19 8.67
CA TRP A 87 4.44 2.11 9.93
C TRP A 87 4.65 0.74 10.58
N ARG A 88 4.60 -0.34 9.78
CA ARG A 88 4.83 -1.71 10.27
C ARG A 88 6.27 -1.96 10.73
N LEU A 89 7.25 -1.26 10.15
CA LEU A 89 8.64 -1.34 10.61
C LEU A 89 8.83 -0.82 12.04
N PHE A 90 8.09 0.23 12.43
CA PHE A 90 8.17 0.79 13.78
C PHE A 90 7.19 0.12 14.76
N ASN A 91 6.07 -0.42 14.26
CA ASN A 91 5.00 -1.01 15.06
C ASN A 91 4.70 -2.45 14.61
N PRO A 92 5.64 -3.40 14.77
CA PRO A 92 5.51 -4.75 14.19
C PRO A 92 4.34 -5.54 14.79
N ASP A 93 4.12 -5.41 16.10
CA ASP A 93 3.13 -6.18 16.85
C ASP A 93 1.81 -5.41 17.09
N GLU A 94 1.78 -4.12 16.76
CA GLU A 94 0.59 -3.29 16.99
C GLU A 94 -0.49 -3.54 15.94
N ARG A 95 -1.74 -3.42 16.38
CA ARG A 95 -2.93 -3.55 15.53
C ARG A 95 -3.73 -2.27 15.61
N GLU A 96 -3.39 -1.35 14.72
CA GLU A 96 -4.20 -0.16 14.47
C GLU A 96 -4.94 -0.32 13.14
N TYR A 97 -6.17 0.22 13.09
CA TYR A 97 -7.06 0.13 11.96
C TYR A 97 -7.36 1.52 11.43
N ASN A 98 -7.25 1.72 10.12
CA ASN A 98 -7.49 3.02 9.48
C ASN A 98 -8.96 3.24 9.04
N CYS A 99 -9.79 2.18 9.03
CA CYS A 99 -11.19 2.25 8.62
C CYS A 99 -12.07 1.27 9.40
N ILE A 100 -13.32 1.67 9.63
CA ILE A 100 -14.37 0.84 10.25
C ILE A 100 -15.47 0.61 9.22
N SER A 101 -15.71 -0.66 8.86
CA SER A 101 -16.82 -1.04 8.00
C SER A 101 -18.14 -0.98 8.79
N HIS A 102 -19.04 -0.06 8.43
CA HIS A 102 -20.41 -0.09 8.94
C HIS A 102 -21.22 -1.12 8.14
N HIS A 103 -21.68 -2.19 8.80
CA HIS A 103 -22.73 -3.01 8.23
C HIS A 103 -24.01 -2.18 8.14
N LYS A 104 -24.48 -1.90 6.91
CA LYS A 104 -25.87 -1.50 6.73
C LYS A 104 -26.72 -2.74 6.98
N THR A 105 -27.41 -2.78 8.11
CA THR A 105 -28.57 -3.65 8.37
C THR A 105 -29.69 -3.38 7.38
#